data_AF-A0A961MXN2-F1
#
_entry.id   AF-A0A961MXN2-F1
#
_cell.length_a   1.000
_cell.length_b   1.000
_cell.length_c   1.000
_cell.angle_alpha   90.00
_cell.angle_beta   90.00
_cell.angle_gamma   90.00
#
_symmetry.space_group_name_H-M   'P 1'
#
loop_
_entity.id
_entity.type
_entity.pdbx_description
1 polymer ?
#
loop_
_entity_poly.entity_id
_entity_poly.type
_entity_poly.pdbx_seq_one_letter_code
_entity_poly.pdbx_strand_id
1 'polypeptide(L)'
;RSVMIKGLEALTAECVLAARKAGVEEAVLGSLTGSDPGIDWPDRSAYNLERMAVHGRRRAAEMREVAQTLADLGLPDRMARACVDWQQQISDLQVPMAEGEGVTERADRILAALARGR
;
A
#
# COMPACT_ATOMS: atom_id res chain seq x y z
N ARG A 1 8.50 -14.61 -0.86
CA ARG A 1 7.23 -14.27 -0.16
C ARG A 1 7.10 -12.79 0.21
N SER A 2 8.04 -12.19 0.93
CA SER A 2 7.94 -10.77 1.34
C SER A 2 7.77 -9.82 0.16
N VAL A 3 8.51 -10.03 -0.94
CA VAL A 3 8.32 -9.30 -2.21
C VAL A 3 6.86 -9.29 -2.65
N MET A 4 6.20 -10.46 -2.68
CA MET A 4 4.81 -10.57 -3.12
C MET A 4 3.82 -9.89 -2.16
N ILE A 5 3.92 -10.15 -0.85
CA ILE A 5 2.92 -9.67 0.11
C ILE A 5 3.04 -8.15 0.33
N LYS A 6 4.26 -7.65 0.55
CA LYS A 6 4.51 -6.22 0.80
C LYS A 6 4.49 -5.42 -0.49
N GLY A 7 4.84 -6.06 -1.60
CA GLY A 7 4.65 -5.52 -2.94
C GLY A 7 3.20 -5.31 -3.29
N LEU A 8 2.33 -6.29 -3.01
CA LEU A 8 0.90 -6.12 -3.21
C LEU A 8 0.35 -4.98 -2.35
N GLU A 9 0.75 -4.87 -1.08
CA GLU A 9 0.35 -3.73 -0.23
C GLU A 9 0.77 -2.38 -0.80
N ALA A 10 2.03 -2.25 -1.26
CA ALA A 10 2.53 -1.02 -1.86
C ALA A 10 1.85 -0.68 -3.19
N LEU A 11 1.63 -1.66 -4.06
CA LEU A 11 0.87 -1.51 -5.31
C LEU A 11 -0.57 -1.08 -5.03
N THR A 12 -1.21 -1.67 -4.04
CA THR A 12 -2.54 -1.28 -3.59
C THR A 12 -2.55 0.17 -3.10
N ALA A 13 -1.55 0.59 -2.33
CA ALA A 13 -1.39 1.98 -1.90
C ALA A 13 -1.37 2.93 -3.09
N GLU A 14 -0.43 2.71 -4.01
CA GLU A 14 -0.20 3.60 -5.14
C GLU A 14 -1.44 3.66 -6.05
N CYS A 15 -2.03 2.51 -6.36
CA CYS A 15 -3.21 2.41 -7.20
C CYS A 15 -4.43 3.09 -6.58
N VAL A 16 -4.79 2.74 -5.34
CA VAL A 16 -5.99 3.25 -4.68
C VAL A 16 -5.87 4.73 -4.38
N LEU A 17 -4.73 5.20 -3.87
CA LEU A 17 -4.55 6.62 -3.55
C LEU A 17 -4.58 7.48 -4.82
N ALA A 18 -4.00 6.99 -5.93
CA ALA A 18 -4.09 7.67 -7.22
C ALA A 18 -5.52 7.68 -7.75
N ALA A 19 -6.22 6.54 -7.74
CA ALA A 19 -7.59 6.41 -8.21
C ALA A 19 -8.55 7.27 -7.38
N ARG A 20 -8.41 7.27 -6.06
CA ARG A 20 -9.18 8.11 -5.14
C ARG A 20 -8.96 9.58 -5.42
N LYS A 21 -7.71 10.02 -5.54
CA LYS A 21 -7.36 11.41 -5.87
C LYS A 21 -7.88 11.85 -7.24
N ALA A 22 -7.96 10.93 -8.20
CA ALA A 22 -8.49 11.17 -9.54
C ALA A 22 -10.03 11.05 -9.62
N GLY A 23 -10.72 10.68 -8.55
CA GLY A 23 -12.19 10.53 -8.53
C GLY A 23 -12.70 9.29 -9.27
N VAL A 24 -11.85 8.27 -9.46
CA VAL A 24 -12.18 7.03 -10.23
C VAL A 24 -11.95 5.75 -9.44
N GLU A 25 -11.87 5.83 -8.10
CA GLU A 25 -11.63 4.69 -7.21
C GLU A 25 -12.59 3.52 -7.47
N GLU A 26 -13.89 3.78 -7.52
CA GLU A 26 -14.90 2.74 -7.71
C GLU A 26 -14.73 2.01 -9.05
N ALA A 27 -14.46 2.74 -10.13
CA ALA A 27 -14.22 2.17 -11.45
C ALA A 27 -12.95 1.31 -11.48
N VAL A 28 -11.87 1.76 -10.81
CA VAL A 28 -10.61 1.02 -10.71
C VAL A 28 -10.78 -0.26 -9.89
N LEU A 29 -11.43 -0.18 -8.72
CA LEU A 29 -11.71 -1.37 -7.89
C LEU A 29 -12.64 -2.35 -8.62
N GLY A 30 -13.67 -1.84 -9.31
CA GLY A 30 -14.55 -2.67 -10.14
C GLY A 30 -13.79 -3.39 -11.25
N SER A 31 -12.85 -2.72 -11.92
CA SER A 31 -11.99 -3.34 -12.93
C SER A 31 -11.06 -4.41 -12.37
N LEU A 32 -10.51 -4.21 -11.17
CA LEU A 32 -9.68 -5.20 -10.48
C LEU A 32 -10.49 -6.44 -10.12
N THR A 33 -11.69 -6.27 -9.57
CA THR A 33 -12.62 -7.39 -9.27
C THR A 33 -13.03 -8.14 -10.54
N GLY A 34 -13.25 -7.44 -11.66
CA GLY A 34 -13.51 -8.10 -12.95
C GLY A 34 -12.33 -8.93 -13.47
N SER A 35 -11.09 -8.52 -13.16
CA SER A 35 -9.87 -9.20 -13.60
C SER A 35 -9.48 -10.36 -12.68
N ASP A 36 -9.70 -10.21 -11.39
CA ASP A 36 -9.42 -11.22 -10.35
C ASP A 36 -10.62 -11.33 -9.39
N PRO A 37 -11.66 -12.08 -9.78
CA PRO A 37 -12.90 -12.19 -9.01
C PRO A 37 -12.73 -13.02 -7.72
N GLY A 38 -11.58 -13.67 -7.51
CA GLY A 38 -11.28 -14.41 -6.29
C GLY A 38 -10.84 -13.51 -5.13
N ILE A 39 -10.60 -12.22 -5.39
CA ILE A 39 -10.16 -11.24 -4.40
C ILE A 39 -11.26 -10.21 -4.19
N ASP A 40 -11.69 -10.04 -2.94
CA ASP A 40 -12.46 -8.87 -2.52
C ASP A 40 -11.52 -7.66 -2.49
N TRP A 41 -11.43 -6.93 -3.61
CA TRP A 41 -10.50 -5.81 -3.75
C TRP A 41 -10.80 -4.63 -2.82
N PRO A 42 -12.07 -4.23 -2.58
CA PRO A 42 -12.39 -3.23 -1.56
C PRO A 42 -11.83 -3.62 -0.18
N ASP A 43 -12.15 -4.80 0.33
CA ASP A 43 -11.73 -5.24 1.67
C ASP A 43 -10.22 -5.47 1.74
N ARG A 44 -9.65 -6.09 0.70
CA ARG A 44 -8.20 -6.28 0.59
C ARG A 44 -7.46 -4.94 0.58
N SER A 45 -8.02 -3.93 -0.08
CA SER A 45 -7.41 -2.61 -0.16
C SER A 45 -7.48 -1.87 1.15
N ALA A 46 -8.64 -1.87 1.80
CA ALA A 46 -8.80 -1.34 3.15
C ALA A 46 -7.77 -1.99 4.10
N TYR A 47 -7.69 -3.32 4.08
CA TYR A 47 -6.74 -4.08 4.90
C TYR A 47 -5.28 -3.72 4.62
N ASN A 48 -4.88 -3.63 3.35
CA ASN A 48 -3.50 -3.30 2.97
C ASN A 48 -3.11 -1.89 3.45
N LEU A 49 -3.98 -0.89 3.28
CA LEU A 49 -3.76 0.48 3.76
C LEU A 49 -3.57 0.52 5.27
N GLU A 50 -4.44 -0.16 6.03
CA GLU A 50 -4.34 -0.25 7.48
C GLU A 50 -3.04 -0.91 7.93
N ARG A 51 -2.67 -2.03 7.30
CA ARG A 51 -1.44 -2.76 7.60
C ARG A 51 -0.20 -1.91 7.42
N MET A 52 -0.15 -1.07 6.39
CA MET A 52 0.96 -0.13 6.19
C MET A 52 0.94 1.01 7.21
N ALA A 53 -0.24 1.59 7.51
CA ALA A 53 -0.34 2.66 8.50
C ALA A 53 0.12 2.19 9.89
N VAL A 54 -0.33 1.01 10.33
CA VAL A 54 -0.06 0.49 11.68
C VAL A 54 1.33 -0.14 11.80
N HIS A 55 1.81 -0.86 10.78
CA HIS A 55 3.05 -1.63 10.88
C HIS A 55 4.14 -1.24 9.88
N GLY A 56 3.93 -0.21 9.06
CA GLY A 56 4.76 0.07 7.90
C GLY A 56 6.23 0.32 8.23
N ARG A 57 6.58 0.94 9.37
CA ARG A 57 8.00 1.05 9.80
C ARG A 57 8.73 -0.29 9.90
N ARG A 58 8.12 -1.28 10.58
CA ARG A 58 8.66 -2.64 10.68
C ARG A 58 8.71 -3.30 9.30
N ARG A 59 7.65 -3.13 8.50
CA ARG A 59 7.54 -3.74 7.17
C ARG A 59 8.56 -3.14 6.18
N ALA A 60 8.85 -1.85 6.31
CA ALA A 60 9.90 -1.16 5.57
C ALA A 60 11.28 -1.70 5.95
N ALA A 61 11.56 -1.93 7.24
CA ALA A 61 12.80 -2.59 7.67
C ALA A 61 12.94 -3.99 7.05
N GLU A 62 11.89 -4.82 7.11
CA GLU A 62 11.88 -6.13 6.44
C GLU A 62 12.11 -6.02 4.92
N MET A 63 11.58 -4.98 4.26
CA MET A 63 11.83 -4.78 2.83
C MET A 63 13.24 -4.30 2.49
N ARG A 64 13.91 -3.57 3.38
CA ARG A 64 15.34 -3.23 3.21
C ARG A 64 16.20 -4.49 3.24
N GLU A 65 15.91 -5.43 4.14
CA GLU A 65 16.59 -6.73 4.18
C GLU A 65 16.30 -7.57 2.92
N VAL A 66 15.06 -7.55 2.42
CA VAL A 66 14.68 -8.22 1.17
C VAL A 66 15.41 -7.61 -0.03
N ALA A 67 15.52 -6.28 -0.09
CA ALA A 67 16.27 -5.60 -1.15
C ALA A 67 17.75 -6.01 -1.13
N GLN A 68 18.38 -6.04 0.06
CA GLN A 68 19.74 -6.53 0.22
C GLN A 68 19.88 -7.98 -0.23
N THR A 69 18.96 -8.86 0.18
CA THR A 69 18.96 -10.27 -0.23
C THR A 69 18.89 -10.43 -1.75
N LEU A 70 18.08 -9.63 -2.44
CA LEU A 70 18.00 -9.66 -3.90
C LEU A 70 19.30 -9.19 -4.55
N ALA A 71 19.90 -8.12 -4.02
CA ALA A 71 21.19 -7.60 -4.50
C ALA A 71 22.32 -8.63 -4.32
N ASP A 72 22.37 -9.31 -3.17
CA ASP A 72 23.36 -10.37 -2.89
C ASP A 72 23.22 -11.57 -3.84
N LEU A 73 22.00 -11.83 -4.33
CA LEU A 73 21.72 -12.83 -5.36
C LEU A 73 21.99 -12.35 -6.80
N GLY A 74 22.47 -11.11 -6.98
CA GLY A 74 22.71 -10.51 -8.30
C GLY A 74 21.44 -10.12 -9.06
N LEU A 75 20.30 -9.97 -8.36
CA LEU A 75 19.02 -9.59 -8.95
C LEU A 75 18.72 -8.10 -8.72
N PRO A 76 18.04 -7.42 -9.67
CA PRO A 76 17.51 -6.08 -9.42
C PRO A 76 16.48 -6.08 -8.28
N ASP A 77 16.57 -5.09 -7.39
CA ASP A 77 15.74 -4.95 -6.20
C ASP A 77 14.76 -3.76 -6.27
N ARG A 78 14.51 -3.25 -7.49
CA ARG A 78 13.75 -2.01 -7.77
C ARG A 78 12.39 -1.97 -7.07
N MET A 79 11.61 -3.05 -7.21
CA MET A 79 10.30 -3.15 -6.58
C MET A 79 10.43 -3.23 -5.05
N ALA A 80 11.42 -3.95 -4.54
CA ALA A 80 11.63 -4.07 -3.10
C ALA A 80 11.94 -2.70 -2.47
N ARG A 81 12.77 -1.89 -3.13
CA ARG A 81 13.07 -0.51 -2.72
C ARG A 81 11.84 0.38 -2.76
N ALA A 82 11.08 0.38 -3.86
CA ALA A 82 9.84 1.16 -3.96
C ALA A 82 8.82 0.77 -2.87
N CYS A 83 8.78 -0.50 -2.47
CA CYS A 83 7.94 -0.93 -1.35
C CYS A 83 8.40 -0.36 -0.01
N VAL A 84 9.71 -0.20 0.23
CA VAL A 84 10.23 0.45 1.45
C VAL A 84 9.63 1.84 1.59
N ASP A 85 9.63 2.61 0.50
CA ASP A 85 9.18 4.00 0.51
C ASP A 85 7.70 4.12 0.85
N TRP A 86 6.82 3.35 0.20
CA TRP A 86 5.39 3.34 0.52
C TRP A 86 5.08 2.90 1.95
N GLN A 87 5.74 1.83 2.42
CA GLN A 87 5.54 1.31 3.78
C GLN A 87 6.00 2.33 4.84
N GLN A 88 7.17 2.95 4.63
CA GLN A 88 7.72 3.93 5.54
C GLN A 88 6.86 5.20 5.54
N GLN A 89 6.57 5.75 4.35
CA GLN A 89 5.85 7.00 4.19
C GLN A 89 4.46 6.94 4.82
N ILE A 90 3.65 5.90 4.51
CA ILE A 90 2.30 5.78 5.06
C ILE A 90 2.32 5.60 6.57
N SER A 91 3.29 4.85 7.11
CA SER A 91 3.44 4.67 8.57
C SER A 91 3.83 5.97 9.27
N ASP A 92 4.69 6.78 8.65
CA ASP A 92 5.16 8.05 9.22
C ASP A 92 4.09 9.14 9.25
N LEU A 93 3.01 9.00 8.47
CA LEU A 93 1.84 9.89 8.55
C LEU A 93 1.08 9.75 9.87
N GLN A 94 1.26 8.63 10.60
CA GLN A 94 0.59 8.32 11.87
C GLN A 94 -0.93 8.55 11.81
N VAL A 95 -1.55 8.24 10.67
CA VAL A 95 -2.98 8.37 10.48
C VAL A 95 -3.70 7.25 11.25
N PRO A 96 -4.71 7.56 12.09
CA PRO A 96 -5.50 6.54 12.75
C PRO A 96 -6.27 5.73 11.70
N MET A 97 -6.47 4.43 11.93
CA MET A 97 -7.26 3.54 11.09
C MET A 97 -8.32 2.91 11.99
N ALA A 98 -9.59 3.27 11.80
CA ALA A 98 -10.65 2.72 12.65
C ALA A 98 -11.12 1.36 12.11
N GLU A 99 -11.58 0.51 13.02
CA GLU A 99 -12.20 -0.76 12.67
C GLU A 99 -13.47 -0.53 11.86
N GLY A 100 -13.72 -1.38 10.87
CA GLY A 100 -14.90 -1.31 10.01
C GLY A 100 -14.88 -0.21 8.95
N GLU A 101 -13.84 0.62 8.87
CA GLU A 101 -13.70 1.61 7.80
C GLU A 101 -13.33 0.95 6.46
N GLY A 102 -13.97 1.43 5.40
CA GLY A 102 -13.71 1.00 4.03
C GLY A 102 -12.42 1.61 3.46
N VAL A 103 -12.11 1.19 2.24
CA VAL A 103 -10.95 1.67 1.48
C VAL A 103 -11.02 3.19 1.23
N THR A 104 -12.22 3.70 0.93
CA THR A 104 -12.47 5.11 0.62
C THR A 104 -12.09 6.03 1.78
N GLU A 105 -12.61 5.78 2.98
CA GLU A 105 -12.37 6.62 4.16
C GLU A 105 -10.88 6.62 4.55
N ARG A 106 -10.25 5.44 4.45
CA ARG A 106 -8.82 5.26 4.73
C ARG A 106 -7.95 6.01 3.71
N ALA A 107 -8.29 5.91 2.43
CA ALA A 107 -7.60 6.61 1.35
C ALA A 107 -7.71 8.13 1.50
N ASP A 108 -8.91 8.66 1.79
CA ASP A 108 -9.13 10.09 2.02
C ASP A 108 -8.27 10.61 3.18
N ARG A 109 -8.20 9.86 4.28
CA ARG A 109 -7.38 10.23 5.43
C ARG A 109 -5.88 10.26 5.12
N ILE A 110 -5.39 9.25 4.39
CA ILE A 110 -3.99 9.19 3.95
C ILE A 110 -3.69 10.37 3.03
N LEU A 111 -4.55 10.64 2.03
CA LEU A 111 -4.39 11.76 1.10
C LEU A 111 -4.39 13.12 1.82
N ALA A 112 -5.28 13.32 2.79
CA ALA A 112 -5.31 14.52 3.61
C ALA A 112 -4.04 14.71 4.45
N ALA A 113 -3.44 13.62 4.96
CA ALA A 113 -2.15 13.68 5.64
C ALA A 113 -0.98 13.98 4.69
N LEU A 114 -0.94 13.33 3.52
CA LEU A 114 0.07 13.60 2.48
C LEU A 114 0.03 15.03 1.93
N ALA A 115 -1.13 15.68 1.94
CA ALA A 115 -1.26 17.08 1.55
C ALA A 115 -0.70 18.06 2.58
N ARG A 116 -0.71 17.70 3.88
CA ARG A 116 -0.21 18.56 4.98
C ARG A 116 1.30 18.52 5.17
N GLY A 117 1.95 17.45 4.70
CA GLY A 117 3.41 17.28 4.77
C GLY A 117 4.19 17.84 3.57
N ARG A 118 3.53 18.61 2.70
CA ARG A 118 4.14 19.27 1.52
C ARG A 118 4.33 20.75 1.75
#